data_AF-A0A969GJ59-F1
#
_entry.id   AF-A0A969GJ59-F1
#
_cell.length_a   1.000
_cell.length_b   1.000
_cell.length_c   1.000
_cell.angle_alpha   90.00
_cell.angle_beta   90.00
_cell.angle_gamma   90.00
#
_symmetry.space_group_name_H-M   'P 1'
#
loop_
_entity.id
_entity.type
_entity.pdbx_description
1 polymer ?
#
loop_
_entity_poly.entity_id
_entity_poly.type
_entity_poly.pdbx_seq_one_letter_code
_entity_poly.pdbx_strand_id
1 'polypeptide(L)'
;MTGQPNGQTKTQRKWYRVDLHLHSPASRDYEEPKTTYLEWLQTAADKDLDIVAMTDHNTVAGIAAIRKEIEWLVSLDQAGRLTADEKSRLARWRELSDRVLVLPGFEFTATFGFHILALFPPETTVRQLEHTLLMLSIPDDKLDAGSTETGASTDVLTAYQIIHDAGGLVIAAHANSTHGVAMRNFPFGGQTKIAYTQDLNLDALEVTDLDRHSRSTARFFNGSKAEYARRMHCIQGSDAHRLVMDERNPKRLGIGDRATEMLLDAPTFESISSLLRSKQFDRTRPMRPKDKPFDPLAVARDEGPSIVLSFHETASQRGGRLATILNDVCAFANTMGGTVYVGASQRKGAPKGLPQPLQTQKQIQEALDARITPPLSVKFDVVQSENANVLRLQVPKGADRPYCIDDYKFFVRDESETSMAVRDEIIALVKDVLADEPQTSVSEGDTTRNSGQSNGHQRSSRNRRSSRSTSSTTSKPEPTSMRNADDAFYCRRSASTNR
;
A
#
# COMPACT_ATOMS: atom_id res chain seq x y z
N MET A 1 -17.77 21.19 -36.48
CA MET A 1 -16.43 20.65 -36.22
C MET A 1 -16.27 20.55 -34.72
N THR A 2 -16.37 19.33 -34.20
CA THR A 2 -16.35 18.98 -32.78
C THR A 2 -14.93 19.08 -32.23
N GLY A 3 -14.72 19.93 -31.23
CA GLY A 3 -13.45 20.07 -30.53
C GLY A 3 -13.11 18.80 -29.76
N GLN A 4 -11.90 18.29 -29.97
CA GLN A 4 -11.32 17.21 -29.18
C GLN A 4 -10.95 17.72 -27.78
N PRO A 5 -11.13 16.94 -26.72
CA PRO A 5 -10.69 17.31 -25.38
C PRO A 5 -9.16 17.21 -25.26
N ASN A 6 -8.55 18.23 -24.65
CA ASN A 6 -7.13 18.31 -24.33
C ASN A 6 -6.64 17.04 -23.63
N GLY A 7 -5.62 16.39 -24.22
CA GLY A 7 -4.91 15.29 -23.61
C GLY A 7 -4.24 15.73 -22.31
N GLN A 8 -4.68 15.16 -21.19
CA GLN A 8 -3.89 15.16 -19.96
C GLN A 8 -2.55 14.49 -20.27
N THR A 9 -1.47 15.25 -20.20
CA THR A 9 -0.10 14.70 -20.18
C THR A 9 -0.01 13.74 -19.00
N LYS A 10 -0.02 12.43 -19.27
CA LYS A 10 0.25 11.40 -18.25
C LYS A 10 1.62 11.69 -17.64
N THR A 11 1.64 12.13 -16.40
CA THR A 11 2.87 12.20 -15.60
C THR A 11 3.50 10.81 -15.58
N GLN A 12 4.75 10.73 -16.04
CA GLN A 12 5.46 9.46 -16.09
C GLN A 12 5.91 9.09 -14.67
N ARG A 13 5.42 7.97 -14.16
CA ARG A 13 5.76 7.44 -12.82
C ARG A 13 7.24 7.21 -12.68
N LYS A 14 7.78 7.50 -11.49
CA LYS A 14 9.20 7.31 -11.14
C LYS A 14 9.31 6.53 -9.83
N TRP A 15 10.38 5.74 -9.71
CA TRP A 15 10.73 5.10 -8.45
C TRP A 15 11.35 6.15 -7.52
N TYR A 16 10.75 6.32 -6.36
CA TYR A 16 11.25 7.17 -5.29
C TYR A 16 11.75 6.30 -4.15
N ARG A 17 12.87 6.69 -3.54
CA ARG A 17 13.42 6.03 -2.36
C ARG A 17 12.81 6.63 -1.09
N VAL A 18 12.29 5.76 -0.25
CA VAL A 18 11.44 6.13 0.88
C VAL A 18 11.92 5.41 2.14
N ASP A 19 12.13 6.16 3.21
CA ASP A 19 12.33 5.62 4.56
C ASP A 19 11.33 6.25 5.52
N LEU A 20 10.30 5.49 5.89
CA LEU A 20 9.13 5.99 6.64
C LEU A 20 9.22 5.76 8.14
N HIS A 21 10.33 5.21 8.63
CA HIS A 21 10.50 4.89 10.04
C HIS A 21 11.89 5.36 10.50
N LEU A 22 11.95 6.58 10.99
CA LEU A 22 13.18 7.24 11.44
C LEU A 22 12.93 8.04 12.70
N HIS A 23 13.83 7.88 13.67
CA HIS A 23 13.84 8.66 14.89
C HIS A 23 14.79 9.84 14.75
N SER A 24 14.58 10.83 15.61
CA SER A 24 15.37 12.04 15.72
C SER A 24 15.82 12.25 17.16
N PRO A 25 16.65 13.26 17.46
CA PRO A 25 17.03 13.61 18.82
C PRO A 25 15.86 13.90 19.78
N ALA A 26 14.63 14.04 19.29
CA ALA A 26 13.43 14.15 20.12
C ALA A 26 12.97 12.81 20.71
N SER A 27 13.34 11.67 20.11
CA SER A 27 13.12 10.35 20.68
C SER A 27 14.10 10.11 21.84
N ARG A 28 13.61 9.58 22.96
CA ARG A 28 14.43 9.41 24.19
C ARG A 28 15.60 8.44 24.02
N ASP A 29 15.44 7.47 23.13
CA ASP A 29 16.39 6.42 22.80
C ASP A 29 17.26 6.73 21.58
N TYR A 30 17.20 7.94 21.05
CA TYR A 30 18.10 8.38 20.00
C TYR A 30 19.56 8.39 20.51
N GLU A 31 20.44 7.66 19.83
CA GLU A 31 21.78 7.35 20.32
C GLU A 31 22.74 8.56 20.23
N GLU A 32 22.39 9.57 19.42
CA GLU A 32 23.23 10.73 19.11
C GLU A 32 22.51 12.06 19.45
N PRO A 33 22.22 12.37 20.73
CA PRO A 33 21.34 13.48 21.13
C PRO A 33 21.88 14.89 20.82
N LYS A 34 23.15 15.00 20.39
CA LYS A 34 23.77 16.28 19.99
C LYS A 34 23.63 16.57 18.51
N THR A 35 23.15 15.61 17.72
CA THR A 35 22.93 15.76 16.28
C THR A 35 21.90 16.85 16.04
N THR A 36 22.18 17.72 15.07
CA THR A 36 21.22 18.75 14.65
C THR A 36 20.22 18.18 13.66
N TYR A 37 19.01 18.75 13.60
CA TYR A 37 18.02 18.32 12.60
C TYR A 37 18.46 18.62 11.16
N LEU A 38 19.33 19.62 10.97
CA LEU A 38 19.93 19.88 9.67
C LEU A 38 20.87 18.74 9.24
N GLU A 39 21.71 18.23 10.14
CA GLU A 39 22.56 17.05 9.89
C GLU A 39 21.74 15.78 9.66
N TRP A 40 20.61 15.63 10.36
CA TRP A 40 19.67 14.54 10.14
C TRP A 40 19.11 14.56 8.72
N LEU A 41 18.60 15.71 8.26
CA LEU A 41 18.06 15.85 6.90
C LEU A 41 19.16 15.77 5.83
N GLN A 42 20.35 16.30 6.15
CA GLN A 42 21.53 16.18 5.32
C GLN A 42 21.86 14.72 5.03
N THR A 43 21.88 13.90 6.09
CA THR A 43 22.20 12.48 6.00
C THR A 43 21.18 11.74 5.13
N ALA A 44 19.89 12.03 5.30
CA ALA A 44 18.84 11.48 4.43
C ALA A 44 19.08 11.83 2.94
N ALA A 45 19.44 13.08 2.65
CA ALA A 45 19.72 13.54 1.30
C ALA A 45 20.99 12.90 0.70
N ASP A 46 22.03 12.68 1.50
CA ASP A 46 23.28 12.04 1.08
C ASP A 46 23.12 10.53 0.86
N LYS A 47 22.11 9.92 1.48
CA LYS A 47 21.67 8.53 1.22
C LYS A 47 20.76 8.40 0.00
N ASP A 48 20.59 9.48 -0.78
CA ASP A 48 19.70 9.56 -1.94
C ASP A 48 18.23 9.20 -1.60
N LEU A 49 17.74 9.53 -0.40
CA LEU A 49 16.33 9.36 -0.07
C LEU A 49 15.53 10.52 -0.69
N ASP A 50 14.41 10.20 -1.33
CA ASP A 50 13.49 11.20 -1.89
C ASP A 50 12.42 11.62 -0.88
N ILE A 51 12.03 10.69 0.00
CA ILE A 51 10.95 10.85 0.96
C ILE A 51 11.37 10.21 2.28
N VAL A 52 11.23 10.94 3.37
CA VAL A 52 11.44 10.45 4.72
C VAL A 52 10.27 10.81 5.61
N ALA A 53 10.06 10.07 6.69
CA ALA A 53 9.15 10.47 7.76
C ALA A 53 9.92 10.63 9.06
N MET A 54 9.55 11.64 9.86
CA MET A 54 10.01 11.76 11.23
C MET A 54 8.98 11.12 12.14
N THR A 55 9.35 10.01 12.77
CA THR A 55 8.43 9.15 13.52
C THR A 55 8.96 8.87 14.93
N ASP A 56 9.23 9.95 15.67
CA ASP A 56 9.69 9.82 17.06
C ASP A 56 8.65 9.12 17.95
N HIS A 57 9.12 8.47 19.02
CA HIS A 57 8.26 7.73 19.93
C HIS A 57 7.28 8.63 20.68
N ASN A 58 5.99 8.48 20.39
CA ASN A 58 4.88 9.16 21.08
C ASN A 58 5.01 10.69 21.15
N THR A 59 5.77 11.31 20.25
CA THR A 59 6.03 12.75 20.21
C THR A 59 6.12 13.25 18.79
N VAL A 60 5.87 14.54 18.62
CA VAL A 60 6.13 15.29 17.38
C VAL A 60 7.10 16.45 17.59
N ALA A 61 7.84 16.44 18.71
CA ALA A 61 8.77 17.51 19.07
C ALA A 61 9.89 17.69 18.02
N GLY A 62 10.33 16.61 17.36
CA GLY A 62 11.34 16.68 16.29
C GLY A 62 10.87 17.53 15.11
N ILE A 63 9.70 17.21 14.54
CA ILE A 63 9.16 17.97 13.41
C ILE A 63 8.75 19.40 13.82
N ALA A 64 8.31 19.58 15.06
CA ALA A 64 8.04 20.90 15.62
C ALA A 64 9.32 21.75 15.72
N ALA A 65 10.45 21.16 16.12
CA ALA A 65 11.72 21.84 16.20
C ALA A 65 12.24 22.28 14.82
N ILE A 66 12.15 21.42 13.80
CA ILE A 66 12.51 21.77 12.41
C ILE A 66 11.69 22.96 11.93
N ARG A 67 10.36 22.90 12.07
CA ARG A 67 9.46 23.96 11.61
C ARG A 67 9.75 25.28 12.34
N LYS A 68 9.92 25.24 13.66
CA LYS A 68 10.25 26.42 14.47
C LYS A 68 11.58 27.05 14.06
N GLU A 69 12.61 26.24 13.78
CA GLU A 69 13.90 26.76 13.31
C GLU A 69 13.77 27.44 11.94
N ILE A 70 13.10 26.80 10.99
CA ILE A 70 12.89 27.36 9.64
C ILE A 70 12.06 28.65 9.72
N GLU A 71 10.95 28.66 10.46
CA GLU A 71 10.10 29.84 10.67
C GLU A 71 10.90 31.00 11.29
N TRP A 72 11.73 30.70 12.29
CA TRP A 72 12.61 31.69 12.91
C TRP A 72 13.60 32.29 11.90
N LEU A 73 14.32 31.44 11.15
CA LEU A 73 15.28 31.89 10.13
C LEU A 73 14.60 32.71 9.02
N VAL A 74 13.41 32.30 8.56
CA VAL A 74 12.63 33.04 7.56
C VAL A 74 12.20 34.41 8.12
N SER A 75 11.79 34.48 9.39
CA SER A 75 11.42 35.76 10.01
C SER A 75 12.62 36.73 10.11
N LEU A 76 13.82 36.21 10.38
CA LEU A 76 15.06 37.00 10.37
C LEU A 76 15.45 37.45 8.96
N ASP A 77 15.25 36.60 7.94
CA ASP A 77 15.48 36.92 6.51
C ASP A 77 14.61 38.11 6.10
N GLN A 78 13.31 38.04 6.40
CA GLN A 78 12.33 39.09 6.10
C GLN A 78 12.65 40.40 6.84
N ALA A 79 13.15 40.31 8.06
CA ALA A 79 13.58 41.48 8.82
C ALA A 79 14.94 42.04 8.38
N GLY A 80 15.66 41.39 7.46
CA GLY A 80 17.01 41.77 7.05
C GLY A 80 18.05 41.61 8.16
N ARG A 81 17.83 40.70 9.11
CA ARG A 81 18.61 40.53 10.35
C ARG A 81 19.45 39.26 10.39
N LEU A 82 19.48 38.48 9.31
CA LEU A 82 20.30 37.27 9.24
C LEU A 82 21.79 37.58 9.34
N THR A 83 22.48 36.83 10.18
CA THR A 83 23.94 36.70 10.14
C THR A 83 24.38 35.89 8.91
N ALA A 84 25.68 35.91 8.58
CA ALA A 84 26.23 35.13 7.46
C ALA A 84 26.05 33.60 7.66
N ASP A 85 26.16 33.13 8.91
CA ASP A 85 25.94 31.74 9.27
C ASP A 85 24.46 31.35 9.08
N GLU A 86 23.53 32.12 9.66
CA GLU A 86 22.09 31.87 9.55
C GLU A 86 21.61 31.91 8.09
N LYS A 87 22.17 32.80 7.27
CA LYS A 87 21.90 32.85 5.83
C LYS A 87 22.33 31.56 5.12
N SER A 88 23.51 31.04 5.46
CA SER A 88 24.03 29.79 4.90
C SER A 88 23.18 28.60 5.33
N ARG A 89 22.77 28.57 6.60
CA ARG A 89 21.89 27.54 7.17
C ARG A 89 20.49 27.57 6.58
N LEU A 90 19.88 28.73 6.41
CA LEU A 90 18.58 28.87 5.74
C LEU A 90 18.67 28.43 4.27
N ALA A 91 19.74 28.79 3.57
CA ALA A 91 19.96 28.31 2.20
C ALA A 91 20.09 26.78 2.16
N ARG A 92 20.76 26.17 3.14
CA ARG A 92 20.88 24.72 3.23
C ARG A 92 19.55 24.03 3.51
N TRP A 93 18.73 24.57 4.43
CA TRP A 93 17.37 24.08 4.65
C TRP A 93 16.54 24.10 3.37
N ARG A 94 16.54 25.23 2.64
CA ARG A 94 15.82 25.37 1.36
C ARG A 94 16.26 24.31 0.34
N GLU A 95 17.57 24.15 0.14
CA GLU A 95 18.12 23.16 -0.79
C GLU A 95 17.73 21.72 -0.43
N LEU A 96 17.82 21.35 0.86
CA LEU A 96 17.48 20.00 1.32
C LEU A 96 15.99 19.73 1.23
N SER A 97 15.14 20.70 1.57
CA SER A 97 13.67 20.60 1.45
C SER A 97 13.20 20.46 0.00
N ASP A 98 13.95 20.99 -0.97
CA ASP A 98 13.68 20.77 -2.41
C ASP A 98 14.09 19.36 -2.88
N ARG A 99 15.02 18.70 -2.17
CA ARG A 99 15.52 17.36 -2.52
C ARG A 99 14.72 16.25 -1.85
N VAL A 100 14.40 16.40 -0.56
CA VAL A 100 13.81 15.37 0.30
C VAL A 100 12.49 15.86 0.87
N LEU A 101 11.40 15.14 0.58
CA LEU A 101 10.12 15.35 1.25
C LEU A 101 10.19 14.78 2.67
N VAL A 102 9.94 15.63 3.68
CA VAL A 102 9.83 15.19 5.08
C VAL A 102 8.36 15.15 5.48
N LEU A 103 7.86 13.96 5.82
CA LEU A 103 6.51 13.75 6.32
C LEU A 103 6.48 13.88 7.85
N PRO A 104 5.54 14.67 8.42
CA PRO A 104 5.27 14.63 9.84
C PRO A 104 4.64 13.29 10.24
N GLY A 105 5.08 12.73 11.35
CA GLY A 105 4.52 11.51 11.90
C GLY A 105 4.96 11.27 13.33
N PHE A 106 4.63 10.09 13.85
CA PHE A 106 5.10 9.56 15.13
C PHE A 106 5.02 8.04 15.13
N GLU A 107 5.84 7.38 15.94
CA GLU A 107 5.66 5.97 16.28
C GLU A 107 4.92 5.88 17.62
N PHE A 108 3.67 5.44 17.55
CA PHE A 108 2.80 5.29 18.72
C PHE A 108 2.95 3.92 19.37
N THR A 109 3.08 3.91 20.70
CA THR A 109 3.11 2.69 21.51
C THR A 109 1.71 2.36 22.04
N ALA A 110 1.00 1.46 21.36
CA ALA A 110 -0.32 0.97 21.76
C ALA A 110 -0.26 0.04 22.98
N THR A 111 -1.44 -0.31 23.52
CA THR A 111 -1.56 -1.28 24.62
C THR A 111 -0.75 -2.55 24.35
N PHE A 112 -0.10 -3.09 25.39
CA PHE A 112 0.86 -4.21 25.31
C PHE A 112 2.18 -3.89 24.60
N GLY A 113 2.43 -2.62 24.28
CA GLY A 113 3.67 -2.15 23.69
C GLY A 113 3.77 -2.43 22.20
N PHE A 114 2.67 -2.45 21.46
CA PHE A 114 2.73 -2.58 20.00
C PHE A 114 3.02 -1.24 19.34
N HIS A 115 3.90 -1.23 18.36
CA HIS A 115 4.25 0.01 17.67
C HIS A 115 3.47 0.20 16.37
N ILE A 116 3.03 1.43 16.15
CA ILE A 116 2.21 1.85 15.02
C ILE A 116 2.75 3.18 14.50
N LEU A 117 3.11 3.24 13.22
CA LEU A 117 3.47 4.50 12.59
C LEU A 117 2.21 5.22 12.13
N ALA A 118 2.14 6.51 12.47
CA ALA A 118 1.15 7.45 11.97
C ALA A 118 1.86 8.49 11.11
N LEU A 119 1.56 8.56 9.82
CA LEU A 119 2.15 9.54 8.90
C LEU A 119 1.09 10.50 8.39
N PHE A 120 1.39 11.78 8.31
CA PHE A 120 0.41 12.80 7.97
C PHE A 120 0.85 13.65 6.78
N PRO A 121 -0.09 14.35 6.12
CA PRO A 121 0.25 15.32 5.09
C PRO A 121 1.24 16.39 5.60
N PRO A 122 2.18 16.89 4.77
CA PRO A 122 3.20 17.86 5.17
C PRO A 122 2.67 19.15 5.79
N GLU A 123 1.46 19.56 5.42
CA GLU A 123 0.77 20.74 5.96
C GLU A 123 0.09 20.52 7.33
N THR A 124 0.03 19.28 7.82
CA THR A 124 -0.61 18.97 9.11
C THR A 124 0.11 19.71 10.23
N THR A 125 -0.62 20.54 10.97
CA THR A 125 -0.05 21.40 12.00
C THR A 125 0.42 20.61 13.22
N VAL A 126 1.40 21.13 13.96
CA VAL A 126 1.88 20.51 15.21
C VAL A 126 0.72 20.27 16.18
N ARG A 127 -0.18 21.24 16.31
CA ARG A 127 -1.38 21.13 17.18
C ARG A 127 -2.31 19.99 16.79
N GLN A 128 -2.49 19.72 15.49
CA GLN A 128 -3.33 18.60 15.04
C GLN A 128 -2.67 17.26 15.36
N LEU A 129 -1.34 17.17 15.23
CA LEU A 129 -0.59 15.97 15.59
C LEU A 129 -0.65 15.72 17.10
N GLU A 130 -0.40 16.74 17.93
CA GLU A 130 -0.54 16.68 19.40
C GLU A 130 -1.96 16.29 19.81
N HIS A 131 -2.98 16.87 19.16
CA HIS A 131 -4.38 16.50 19.40
C HIS A 131 -4.62 15.02 19.12
N THR A 132 -4.02 14.47 18.06
CA THR A 132 -4.12 13.05 17.73
C THR A 132 -3.46 12.18 18.80
N LEU A 133 -2.26 12.55 19.29
CA LEU A 133 -1.59 11.87 20.40
C LEU A 133 -2.43 11.88 21.69
N LEU A 134 -3.07 13.01 22.00
CA LEU A 134 -3.99 13.11 23.15
C LEU A 134 -5.21 12.19 22.99
N MET A 135 -5.78 12.10 21.78
CA MET A 135 -6.88 11.16 21.47
C MET A 135 -6.44 9.70 21.59
N LEU A 136 -5.16 9.40 21.35
CA LEU A 136 -4.53 8.09 21.58
C LEU A 136 -4.18 7.82 23.06
N SER A 137 -4.65 8.68 23.96
CA SER A 137 -4.43 8.61 25.41
C SER A 137 -2.96 8.78 25.83
N ILE A 138 -2.15 9.48 25.03
CA ILE A 138 -0.83 9.93 25.49
C ILE A 138 -1.02 11.06 26.51
N PRO A 139 -0.47 10.95 27.73
CA PRO A 139 -0.55 12.02 28.71
C PRO A 139 0.12 13.30 28.20
N ASP A 140 -0.47 14.46 28.52
CA ASP A 140 0.03 15.78 28.13
C ASP A 140 1.50 16.00 28.57
N ASP A 141 1.86 15.55 29.77
CA ASP A 141 3.23 15.65 30.30
C ASP A 141 4.26 14.75 29.60
N LYS A 142 3.81 13.89 28.68
CA LYS A 142 4.66 12.97 27.89
C LYS A 142 4.79 13.37 26.43
N LEU A 143 4.03 14.36 25.95
CA LEU A 143 4.05 14.77 24.54
C LEU A 143 5.43 15.23 24.07
N ASP A 144 6.26 15.80 24.95
CA ASP A 144 7.62 16.26 24.63
C ASP A 144 8.72 15.26 25.01
N ALA A 145 8.37 14.13 25.63
CA ALA A 145 9.34 13.24 26.27
C ALA A 145 9.98 12.22 25.33
N GLY A 146 9.38 11.95 24.16
CA GLY A 146 9.88 10.95 23.23
C GLY A 146 9.92 9.53 23.83
N SER A 147 9.01 9.21 24.75
CA SER A 147 9.09 8.00 25.57
C SER A 147 8.71 6.76 24.77
N THR A 148 9.54 5.72 24.81
CA THR A 148 9.27 4.40 24.21
C THR A 148 8.11 3.66 24.89
N GLU A 149 7.85 4.01 26.16
CA GLU A 149 6.78 3.42 26.96
C GLU A 149 5.74 4.49 27.31
N THR A 150 4.49 4.11 27.13
CA THR A 150 3.32 4.86 27.57
C THR A 150 2.45 3.93 28.40
N GLY A 151 1.89 4.43 29.51
CA GLY A 151 1.13 3.61 30.46
C GLY A 151 -0.17 3.02 29.87
N ALA A 152 -1.32 3.54 30.28
CA ALA A 152 -2.62 3.10 29.75
C ALA A 152 -2.91 3.77 28.39
N SER A 153 -2.20 3.37 27.33
CA SER A 153 -2.45 3.84 25.96
C SER A 153 -3.56 3.05 25.27
N THR A 154 -4.11 3.62 24.19
CA THR A 154 -5.18 3.02 23.37
C THR A 154 -4.75 1.68 22.73
N ASP A 155 -5.72 0.76 22.52
CA ASP A 155 -5.47 -0.52 21.86
C ASP A 155 -5.21 -0.36 20.36
N VAL A 156 -4.66 -1.41 19.73
CA VAL A 156 -4.20 -1.38 18.32
C VAL A 156 -5.29 -1.00 17.33
N LEU A 157 -6.49 -1.60 17.43
CA LEU A 157 -7.55 -1.37 16.44
C LEU A 157 -8.16 0.02 16.58
N THR A 158 -8.38 0.45 17.83
CA THR A 158 -8.84 1.82 18.09
C THR A 158 -7.80 2.85 17.66
N ALA A 159 -6.51 2.58 17.85
CA ALA A 159 -5.44 3.46 17.40
C ALA A 159 -5.43 3.60 15.87
N TYR A 160 -5.59 2.50 15.12
CA TYR A 160 -5.72 2.54 13.66
C TYR A 160 -6.88 3.44 13.22
N GLN A 161 -8.05 3.28 13.84
CA GLN A 161 -9.23 4.10 13.52
C GLN A 161 -8.98 5.58 13.79
N ILE A 162 -8.44 5.93 14.97
CA ILE A 162 -8.16 7.33 15.36
C ILE A 162 -7.18 7.99 14.38
N ILE A 163 -6.09 7.31 14.05
CA ILE A 163 -5.07 7.83 13.12
C ILE A 163 -5.67 8.01 11.72
N HIS A 164 -6.44 7.03 11.25
CA HIS A 164 -7.09 7.08 9.95
C HIS A 164 -8.10 8.24 9.86
N ASP A 165 -8.94 8.42 10.89
CA ASP A 165 -9.92 9.51 10.96
C ASP A 165 -9.28 10.89 11.07
N ALA A 166 -8.09 10.98 11.67
CA ALA A 166 -7.27 12.18 11.68
C ALA A 166 -6.60 12.49 10.32
N GLY A 167 -6.83 11.67 9.29
CA GLY A 167 -6.27 11.82 7.95
C GLY A 167 -4.86 11.26 7.79
N GLY A 168 -4.39 10.47 8.75
CA GLY A 168 -3.09 9.81 8.71
C GLY A 168 -3.08 8.52 7.87
N LEU A 169 -1.88 8.10 7.51
CA LEU A 169 -1.57 6.74 7.08
C LEU A 169 -1.17 5.91 8.28
N VAL A 170 -1.69 4.68 8.32
CA VAL A 170 -1.50 3.73 9.40
C VAL A 170 -0.61 2.60 8.92
N ILE A 171 0.56 2.43 9.55
CA ILE A 171 1.50 1.36 9.21
C ILE A 171 1.83 0.60 10.50
N ALA A 172 1.71 -0.73 10.48
CA ALA A 172 2.18 -1.52 11.61
C ALA A 172 3.70 -1.57 11.56
N ALA A 173 4.36 -0.94 12.53
CA ALA A 173 5.82 -0.85 12.61
C ALA A 173 6.42 -2.25 12.82
N HIS A 174 7.55 -2.50 12.13
CA HIS A 174 8.38 -3.71 12.23
C HIS A 174 7.61 -4.97 12.64
N ALA A 175 6.50 -5.26 11.95
CA ALA A 175 5.41 -6.12 12.39
C ALA A 175 5.87 -7.54 12.79
N ASN A 176 6.97 -8.04 12.22
CA ASN A 176 7.54 -9.35 12.49
C ASN A 176 8.67 -9.38 13.54
N SER A 177 8.98 -8.25 14.16
CA SER A 177 10.05 -8.06 15.16
C SER A 177 9.46 -7.67 16.52
N THR A 178 10.32 -7.44 17.52
CA THR A 178 9.93 -6.93 18.86
C THR A 178 8.98 -5.74 18.74
N HIS A 179 7.93 -5.68 19.56
CA HIS A 179 6.87 -4.65 19.50
C HIS A 179 5.98 -4.69 18.23
N GLY A 180 6.20 -5.63 17.31
CA GLY A 180 5.38 -5.82 16.12
C GLY A 180 4.10 -6.63 16.35
N VAL A 181 3.03 -6.26 15.64
CA VAL A 181 1.70 -6.91 15.75
C VAL A 181 1.63 -8.34 15.19
N ALA A 182 2.68 -8.81 14.49
CA ALA A 182 2.79 -10.13 13.88
C ALA A 182 4.01 -10.94 14.39
N MET A 183 4.50 -10.62 15.60
CA MET A 183 5.57 -11.38 16.27
C MET A 183 5.30 -12.89 16.30
N ARG A 184 6.32 -13.71 16.04
CA ARG A 184 6.19 -15.18 16.09
C ARG A 184 6.12 -15.74 17.50
N ASN A 185 6.81 -15.12 18.46
CA ASN A 185 7.05 -15.70 19.80
C ASN A 185 6.27 -15.01 20.94
N PHE A 186 5.34 -14.11 20.63
CA PHE A 186 4.51 -13.48 21.63
C PHE A 186 3.14 -14.18 21.72
N PRO A 187 2.67 -14.57 22.93
CA PRO A 187 1.48 -15.41 23.13
C PRO A 187 0.17 -14.61 23.09
N PHE A 188 -0.12 -13.89 22.01
CA PHE A 188 -1.51 -13.49 21.69
C PHE A 188 -2.07 -14.38 20.58
N GLY A 189 -3.36 -14.71 20.70
CA GLY A 189 -4.02 -15.72 19.87
C GLY A 189 -3.98 -15.41 18.37
N GLY A 190 -4.03 -16.44 17.53
CA GLY A 190 -3.97 -16.30 16.07
C GLY A 190 -5.05 -15.37 15.50
N GLN A 191 -6.24 -15.35 16.12
CA GLN A 191 -7.33 -14.43 15.74
C GLN A 191 -6.97 -12.96 15.95
N THR A 192 -6.27 -12.63 17.04
CA THR A 192 -5.81 -11.27 17.31
C THR A 192 -4.76 -10.81 16.28
N LYS A 193 -3.84 -11.70 15.87
CA LYS A 193 -2.88 -11.42 14.79
C LYS A 193 -3.58 -11.11 13.47
N ILE A 194 -4.59 -11.92 13.12
CA ILE A 194 -5.39 -11.70 11.92
C ILE A 194 -6.10 -10.34 12.01
N ALA A 195 -6.78 -10.06 13.13
CA ALA A 195 -7.46 -8.78 13.32
C ALA A 195 -6.52 -7.58 13.16
N TYR A 196 -5.35 -7.60 13.82
CA TYR A 196 -4.39 -6.50 13.74
C TYR A 196 -3.76 -6.34 12.35
N THR A 197 -3.57 -7.43 11.59
CA THR A 197 -2.87 -7.37 10.29
C THR A 197 -3.81 -7.24 9.09
N GLN A 198 -5.12 -7.40 9.28
CA GLN A 198 -6.13 -7.40 8.22
C GLN A 198 -7.21 -6.32 8.43
N ASP A 199 -7.10 -5.50 9.48
CA ASP A 199 -8.01 -4.37 9.73
C ASP A 199 -8.10 -3.42 8.53
N LEU A 200 -9.28 -2.84 8.29
CA LEU A 200 -9.52 -1.99 7.13
C LEU A 200 -8.82 -0.63 7.21
N ASN A 201 -8.53 -0.14 8.42
CA ASN A 201 -7.83 1.13 8.63
C ASN A 201 -6.31 1.00 8.50
N LEU A 202 -5.78 -0.23 8.45
CA LEU A 202 -4.36 -0.48 8.26
C LEU A 202 -3.97 -0.35 6.78
N ASP A 203 -3.02 0.54 6.46
CA ASP A 203 -2.59 0.81 5.09
C ASP A 203 -1.42 -0.09 4.64
N ALA A 204 -0.46 -0.37 5.53
CA ALA A 204 0.69 -1.21 5.22
C ALA A 204 1.28 -1.94 6.44
N LEU A 205 2.10 -2.95 6.16
CA LEU A 205 2.90 -3.66 7.16
C LEU A 205 4.38 -3.37 6.91
N GLU A 206 5.07 -2.77 7.88
CA GLU A 206 6.52 -2.69 7.83
C GLU A 206 7.11 -4.03 8.29
N VAL A 207 8.00 -4.62 7.49
CA VAL A 207 8.63 -5.91 7.82
C VAL A 207 10.15 -5.82 7.72
N THR A 208 10.83 -6.51 8.62
CA THR A 208 12.30 -6.47 8.72
C THR A 208 13.01 -7.45 7.78
N ASP A 209 12.27 -8.26 7.02
CA ASP A 209 12.78 -9.37 6.20
C ASP A 209 12.24 -9.39 4.76
N LEU A 210 11.88 -8.23 4.19
CA LEU A 210 11.37 -8.11 2.82
C LEU A 210 12.47 -8.39 1.77
N ASP A 211 13.73 -8.17 2.13
CA ASP A 211 14.91 -8.52 1.34
C ASP A 211 15.19 -10.04 1.32
N ARG A 212 14.58 -10.80 2.23
CA ARG A 212 14.78 -12.25 2.30
C ARG A 212 13.94 -12.99 1.28
N HIS A 213 14.62 -13.58 0.31
CA HIS A 213 14.03 -14.39 -0.75
C HIS A 213 13.21 -15.61 -0.28
N SER A 214 13.56 -16.24 0.85
CA SER A 214 12.83 -17.38 1.41
C SER A 214 12.33 -17.09 2.82
N ARG A 215 11.08 -17.50 3.11
CA ARG A 215 10.41 -17.32 4.42
C ARG A 215 10.16 -15.87 4.86
N SER A 216 10.18 -14.90 3.93
CA SER A 216 9.76 -13.51 4.22
C SER A 216 8.34 -13.48 4.77
N THR A 217 8.14 -12.61 5.76
CA THR A 217 6.82 -12.32 6.33
C THR A 217 5.81 -11.89 5.27
N ALA A 218 6.24 -11.19 4.22
CA ALA A 218 5.34 -10.71 3.16
C ALA A 218 4.56 -11.84 2.46
N ARG A 219 5.09 -13.07 2.44
CA ARG A 219 4.39 -14.25 1.88
C ARG A 219 3.12 -14.63 2.64
N PHE A 220 3.00 -14.26 3.92
CA PHE A 220 1.79 -14.51 4.69
C PHE A 220 0.66 -13.53 4.32
N PHE A 221 1.03 -12.33 3.86
CA PHE A 221 0.11 -11.24 3.58
C PHE A 221 -0.06 -10.98 2.07
N ASN A 222 0.24 -11.98 1.24
CA ASN A 222 0.08 -11.90 -0.21
C ASN A 222 -1.35 -12.22 -0.69
N GLY A 223 -2.29 -12.52 0.22
CA GLY A 223 -3.67 -12.87 -0.10
C GLY A 223 -3.91 -14.34 -0.45
N SER A 224 -2.88 -15.20 -0.39
CA SER A 224 -3.03 -16.61 -0.78
C SER A 224 -3.56 -17.51 0.35
N LYS A 225 -3.63 -17.01 1.58
CA LYS A 225 -4.10 -17.77 2.75
C LYS A 225 -5.50 -17.32 3.13
N ALA A 226 -6.39 -18.28 3.44
CA ALA A 226 -7.77 -17.98 3.80
C ALA A 226 -7.87 -17.05 5.01
N GLU A 227 -6.99 -17.22 6.00
CA GLU A 227 -6.95 -16.37 7.20
C GLU A 227 -6.38 -14.97 6.94
N TYR A 228 -5.66 -14.77 5.83
CA TYR A 228 -5.02 -13.52 5.43
C TYR A 228 -5.41 -13.15 4.00
N ALA A 229 -6.71 -13.12 3.73
CA ALA A 229 -7.27 -12.92 2.40
C ALA A 229 -7.05 -11.49 1.87
N ARG A 230 -6.93 -10.48 2.74
CA ARG A 230 -6.60 -9.11 2.34
C ARG A 230 -5.09 -9.03 2.08
N ARG A 231 -4.73 -8.98 0.80
CA ARG A 231 -3.36 -8.70 0.38
C ARG A 231 -2.92 -7.32 0.88
N MET A 232 -1.78 -7.27 1.56
CA MET A 232 -1.23 -6.05 2.16
C MET A 232 0.00 -5.56 1.38
N HIS A 233 0.24 -4.25 1.40
CA HIS A 233 1.57 -3.74 1.07
C HIS A 233 2.52 -4.05 2.21
N CYS A 234 3.62 -4.75 1.91
CA CYS A 234 4.72 -4.92 2.84
C CYS A 234 5.86 -3.97 2.43
N ILE A 235 6.30 -3.15 3.36
CA ILE A 235 7.38 -2.17 3.18
C ILE A 235 8.49 -2.40 4.20
N GLN A 236 9.57 -1.63 4.12
CA GLN A 236 10.63 -1.58 5.12
C GLN A 236 11.06 -0.14 5.39
N GLY A 237 11.39 0.16 6.64
CA GLY A 237 12.14 1.32 7.06
C GLY A 237 13.35 0.90 7.90
N SER A 238 14.23 1.86 8.16
CA SER A 238 15.48 1.60 8.88
C SER A 238 15.31 1.52 10.38
N ASP A 239 14.25 2.13 10.95
CA ASP A 239 14.05 2.22 12.41
C ASP A 239 15.31 2.84 13.05
N ALA A 240 15.84 3.87 12.38
CA ALA A 240 17.16 4.41 12.68
C ALA A 240 17.11 5.35 13.88
N HIS A 241 17.95 5.04 14.88
CA HIS A 241 18.15 5.83 16.10
C HIS A 241 19.48 6.62 16.07
N ARG A 242 20.07 6.75 14.88
CA ARG A 242 21.37 7.36 14.63
C ARG A 242 21.55 7.71 13.15
N LEU A 243 22.53 8.55 12.83
CA LEU A 243 22.76 8.98 11.45
C LEU A 243 23.28 7.85 10.54
N VAL A 244 24.27 7.11 11.00
CA VAL A 244 25.00 6.09 10.19
C VAL A 244 25.03 4.76 10.94
N MET A 245 24.96 3.64 10.22
CA MET A 245 25.09 2.30 10.77
C MET A 245 26.24 2.16 11.78
N ASP A 246 26.02 1.38 12.84
CA ASP A 246 27.10 0.98 13.72
C ASP A 246 28.04 -0.01 13.01
N GLU A 247 29.30 0.39 12.80
CA GLU A 247 30.34 -0.50 12.28
C GLU A 247 30.56 -1.73 13.17
N ARG A 248 30.35 -1.60 14.49
CA ARG A 248 30.55 -2.68 15.47
C ARG A 248 29.32 -3.58 15.61
N ASN A 249 28.14 -3.06 15.30
CA ASN A 249 26.88 -3.80 15.38
C ASN A 249 26.01 -3.53 14.15
N PRO A 250 26.20 -4.27 13.05
CA PRO A 250 25.45 -4.07 11.81
C PRO A 250 23.92 -4.26 11.90
N LYS A 251 23.40 -4.65 13.08
CA LYS A 251 21.95 -4.65 13.35
C LYS A 251 21.41 -3.27 13.74
N ARG A 252 22.28 -2.35 14.16
CA ARG A 252 21.97 -0.96 14.47
C ARG A 252 22.13 -0.15 13.20
N LEU A 253 21.01 0.01 12.50
CA LEU A 253 20.94 0.73 11.24
C LEU A 253 21.02 2.25 11.47
N GLY A 254 21.56 2.95 10.49
CA GLY A 254 21.41 4.39 10.33
C GLY A 254 20.37 4.73 9.27
N ILE A 255 20.20 6.03 9.04
CA ILE A 255 19.22 6.58 8.11
C ILE A 255 19.42 5.96 6.71
N GLY A 256 18.35 5.39 6.15
CA GLY A 256 18.34 4.85 4.79
C GLY A 256 19.06 3.52 4.60
N ASP A 257 19.61 2.89 5.65
CA ASP A 257 20.28 1.58 5.52
C ASP A 257 19.29 0.43 5.25
N ARG A 258 18.00 0.67 5.52
CA ARG A 258 16.89 -0.15 5.01
C ARG A 258 15.78 0.79 4.56
N ALA A 259 15.47 0.75 3.28
CA ALA A 259 14.47 1.64 2.67
C ALA A 259 13.58 0.87 1.69
N THR A 260 12.47 1.51 1.32
CA THR A 260 11.52 1.04 0.32
C THR A 260 11.62 1.90 -0.93
N GLU A 261 11.49 1.30 -2.11
CA GLU A 261 11.24 2.02 -3.35
C GLU A 261 9.75 1.99 -3.69
N MET A 262 9.17 3.15 -3.96
CA MET A 262 7.77 3.32 -4.34
C MET A 262 7.67 3.94 -5.74
N LEU A 263 6.94 3.31 -6.64
CA LEU A 263 6.68 3.84 -7.97
C LEU A 263 5.52 4.83 -7.87
N LEU A 264 5.80 6.14 -7.82
CA LEU A 264 4.80 7.20 -7.60
C LEU A 264 4.66 8.10 -8.81
N ASP A 265 3.51 8.77 -8.93
CA ASP A 265 3.27 9.81 -9.94
C ASP A 265 3.98 11.12 -9.55
N ALA A 266 4.08 11.41 -8.25
CA ALA A 266 4.86 12.49 -7.66
C ALA A 266 5.29 12.13 -6.22
N PRO A 267 6.37 12.73 -5.66
CA PRO A 267 6.78 12.52 -4.27
C PRO A 267 5.89 13.39 -3.37
N THR A 268 4.69 12.90 -3.09
CA THR A 268 3.63 13.60 -2.34
C THR A 268 2.97 12.61 -1.39
N PHE A 269 2.42 13.10 -0.28
CA PHE A 269 1.69 12.27 0.67
C PHE A 269 0.50 11.56 -0.01
N GLU A 270 -0.23 12.27 -0.88
CA GLU A 270 -1.39 11.76 -1.60
C GLU A 270 -1.01 10.61 -2.54
N SER A 271 0.15 10.69 -3.19
CA SER A 271 0.64 9.60 -4.04
C SER A 271 1.01 8.36 -3.23
N ILE A 272 1.61 8.52 -2.06
CA ILE A 272 1.93 7.42 -1.14
C ILE A 272 0.64 6.81 -0.61
N SER A 273 -0.27 7.64 -0.11
CA SER A 273 -1.56 7.22 0.42
C SER A 273 -2.39 6.48 -0.62
N SER A 274 -2.51 7.04 -1.82
CA SER A 274 -3.19 6.38 -2.94
C SER A 274 -2.55 5.05 -3.31
N LEU A 275 -1.21 4.95 -3.28
CA LEU A 275 -0.52 3.70 -3.56
C LEU A 275 -0.81 2.64 -2.50
N LEU A 276 -0.57 2.95 -1.21
CA LEU A 276 -0.70 2.00 -0.11
C LEU A 276 -2.16 1.55 0.11
N ARG A 277 -3.14 2.39 -0.24
CA ARG A 277 -4.58 2.02 -0.22
C ARG A 277 -5.04 1.27 -1.47
N SER A 278 -4.22 1.22 -2.52
CA SER A 278 -4.57 0.54 -3.77
C SER A 278 -4.15 -0.93 -3.80
N LYS A 279 -4.70 -1.69 -4.77
CA LYS A 279 -4.30 -3.07 -5.06
C LYS A 279 -3.04 -3.18 -5.96
N GLN A 280 -2.24 -2.12 -6.10
CA GLN A 280 -1.07 -2.06 -7.00
C GLN A 280 0.22 -2.47 -6.27
N PHE A 281 0.27 -3.72 -5.81
CA PHE A 281 1.35 -4.27 -4.98
C PHE A 281 2.69 -4.42 -5.72
N ASP A 282 2.72 -4.26 -7.04
CA ASP A 282 3.92 -4.27 -7.88
C ASP A 282 4.66 -2.91 -7.88
N ARG A 283 4.05 -1.87 -7.31
CA ARG A 283 4.60 -0.51 -7.21
C ARG A 283 5.36 -0.26 -5.90
N THR A 284 5.50 -1.25 -5.03
CA THR A 284 6.33 -1.20 -3.81
C THR A 284 7.36 -2.32 -3.86
N ARG A 285 8.60 -2.04 -3.40
CA ARG A 285 9.66 -3.05 -3.34
C ARG A 285 10.77 -2.62 -2.36
N PRO A 286 11.57 -3.56 -1.83
CA PRO A 286 12.80 -3.22 -1.12
C PRO A 286 13.70 -2.33 -1.99
N MET A 287 14.40 -1.38 -1.35
CA MET A 287 15.46 -0.64 -2.01
C MET A 287 16.50 -1.59 -2.59
N ARG A 288 16.87 -1.35 -3.84
CA ARG A 288 17.87 -2.16 -4.53
C ARG A 288 19.23 -1.49 -4.43
N PRO A 289 20.31 -2.25 -4.13
CA PRO A 289 21.65 -1.77 -4.37
C PRO A 289 21.78 -1.36 -5.84
N LYS A 290 22.41 -0.20 -6.11
CA LYS A 290 22.58 0.33 -7.49
C LYS A 290 23.24 -0.69 -8.44
N ASP A 291 23.97 -1.67 -7.90
CA ASP A 291 24.83 -2.60 -8.65
C ASP A 291 24.20 -3.97 -8.96
N LYS A 292 22.95 -4.24 -8.57
CA LYS A 292 22.27 -5.52 -8.89
C LYS A 292 21.11 -5.34 -9.86
N PRO A 293 21.20 -5.83 -11.12
CA PRO A 293 20.08 -5.83 -12.05
C PRO A 293 18.93 -6.68 -11.49
N PHE A 294 17.70 -6.19 -11.60
CA PHE A 294 16.53 -6.90 -11.12
C PHE A 294 16.09 -7.97 -12.10
N ASP A 295 15.96 -9.18 -11.58
CA ASP A 295 15.45 -10.33 -12.30
C ASP A 295 14.09 -10.76 -11.72
N PRO A 296 12.96 -10.42 -12.40
CA PRO A 296 11.63 -10.84 -11.99
C PRO A 296 11.47 -12.37 -11.88
N LEU A 297 12.18 -13.13 -12.71
CA LEU A 297 12.11 -14.59 -12.70
C LEU A 297 12.79 -15.17 -11.46
N ALA A 298 13.92 -14.59 -11.03
CA ALA A 298 14.61 -15.03 -9.81
C ALA A 298 13.70 -14.87 -8.58
N VAL A 299 13.04 -13.72 -8.45
CA VAL A 299 12.08 -13.47 -7.36
C VAL A 299 10.92 -14.45 -7.40
N ALA A 300 10.35 -14.71 -8.58
CA ALA A 300 9.28 -15.68 -8.73
C ALA A 300 9.73 -17.09 -8.33
N ARG A 301 10.91 -17.55 -8.76
CA ARG A 301 11.45 -18.87 -8.40
C ARG A 301 11.69 -19.04 -6.90
N ASP A 302 12.00 -17.95 -6.20
CA ASP A 302 12.13 -17.94 -4.75
C ASP A 302 10.79 -18.06 -4.02
N GLU A 303 9.73 -17.43 -4.56
CA GLU A 303 8.37 -17.64 -4.09
C GLU A 303 7.93 -19.11 -4.30
N GLY A 304 8.25 -19.65 -5.47
CA GLY A 304 7.87 -21.00 -5.89
C GLY A 304 6.43 -21.04 -6.45
N PRO A 305 6.01 -22.17 -7.05
CA PRO A 305 4.64 -22.30 -7.54
C PRO A 305 3.63 -22.13 -6.40
N SER A 306 2.56 -21.37 -6.65
CA SER A 306 1.53 -21.04 -5.68
C SER A 306 0.20 -20.79 -6.38
N ILE A 307 -0.82 -20.37 -5.63
CA ILE A 307 -2.19 -20.20 -6.16
C ILE A 307 -2.26 -19.04 -7.18
N VAL A 308 -1.20 -18.22 -7.24
CA VAL A 308 -1.04 -17.09 -8.16
C VAL A 308 0.21 -17.19 -9.03
N LEU A 309 0.96 -18.30 -9.01
CA LEU A 309 2.24 -18.40 -9.71
C LEU A 309 2.51 -19.80 -10.28
N SER A 310 2.88 -19.89 -11.56
CA SER A 310 3.31 -21.14 -12.20
C SER A 310 4.46 -20.96 -13.21
N PHE A 311 5.15 -22.07 -13.52
CA PHE A 311 6.37 -22.10 -14.33
C PHE A 311 6.31 -23.21 -15.39
N HIS A 312 6.64 -22.84 -16.63
CA HIS A 312 6.70 -23.76 -17.78
C HIS A 312 8.00 -23.57 -18.55
N GLU A 313 8.73 -24.66 -18.81
CA GLU A 313 10.00 -24.57 -19.55
C GLU A 313 9.81 -24.29 -21.04
N THR A 314 8.67 -24.67 -21.61
CA THR A 314 8.36 -24.57 -23.06
C THR A 314 6.87 -24.45 -23.28
N ALA A 315 6.44 -23.87 -24.41
CA ALA A 315 5.04 -23.84 -24.85
C ALA A 315 4.75 -24.78 -26.03
N SER A 316 5.45 -25.91 -26.15
CA SER A 316 5.27 -26.80 -27.30
C SER A 316 3.87 -27.41 -27.34
N GLN A 317 3.23 -27.36 -28.51
CA GLN A 317 1.99 -28.11 -28.77
C GLN A 317 2.24 -29.63 -28.68
N ARG A 318 3.36 -30.10 -29.25
CA ARG A 318 3.81 -31.48 -29.10
C ARG A 318 4.21 -31.73 -27.64
N GLY A 319 3.57 -32.71 -27.00
CA GLY A 319 3.81 -33.07 -25.60
C GLY A 319 2.90 -32.38 -24.57
N GLY A 320 1.84 -31.69 -25.00
CA GLY A 320 0.79 -31.19 -24.10
C GLY A 320 1.15 -29.97 -23.26
N ARG A 321 2.36 -29.43 -23.39
CA ARG A 321 2.85 -28.30 -22.57
C ARG A 321 2.05 -27.02 -22.80
N LEU A 322 1.67 -26.74 -24.05
CA LEU A 322 0.76 -25.64 -24.34
C LEU A 322 -0.60 -25.83 -23.64
N ALA A 323 -1.13 -27.04 -23.61
CA ALA A 323 -2.39 -27.32 -22.91
C ALA A 323 -2.26 -27.09 -21.40
N THR A 324 -1.15 -27.49 -20.77
CA THR A 324 -0.91 -27.21 -19.35
C THR A 324 -0.85 -25.70 -19.06
N ILE A 325 -0.23 -24.91 -19.93
CA ILE A 325 -0.23 -23.44 -19.80
C ILE A 325 -1.66 -22.89 -19.86
N LEU A 326 -2.47 -23.34 -20.81
CA LEU A 326 -3.87 -22.90 -20.92
C LEU A 326 -4.69 -23.30 -19.68
N ASN A 327 -4.50 -24.52 -19.17
CA ASN A 327 -5.15 -24.99 -17.95
C ASN A 327 -4.82 -24.08 -16.76
N ASP A 328 -3.55 -23.73 -16.57
CA ASP A 328 -3.13 -22.81 -15.52
C ASP A 328 -3.77 -21.42 -15.69
N VAL A 329 -3.79 -20.88 -16.92
CA VAL A 329 -4.43 -19.59 -17.20
C VAL A 329 -5.93 -19.61 -16.89
N CYS A 330 -6.64 -20.68 -17.31
CA CYS A 330 -8.05 -20.87 -17.00
C CYS A 330 -8.28 -20.97 -15.48
N ALA A 331 -7.42 -21.71 -14.78
CA ALA A 331 -7.48 -21.87 -13.33
C ALA A 331 -7.26 -20.55 -12.60
N PHE A 332 -6.24 -19.78 -12.98
CA PHE A 332 -5.99 -18.45 -12.42
C PHE A 332 -7.16 -17.50 -12.65
N ALA A 333 -7.75 -17.49 -13.85
CA ALA A 333 -8.93 -16.66 -14.13
C ALA A 333 -10.11 -17.03 -13.24
N ASN A 334 -10.30 -18.32 -12.92
CA ASN A 334 -11.36 -18.79 -12.04
C ASN A 334 -11.12 -18.54 -10.55
N THR A 335 -9.86 -18.47 -10.10
CA THR A 335 -9.52 -18.31 -8.68
C THR A 335 -9.14 -16.87 -8.31
N MET A 336 -7.86 -16.54 -8.29
CA MET A 336 -7.31 -15.29 -7.74
C MET A 336 -6.56 -14.43 -8.77
N GLY A 337 -6.59 -14.81 -10.05
CA GLY A 337 -5.62 -14.35 -11.03
C GLY A 337 -4.24 -14.95 -10.76
N GLY A 338 -3.23 -14.53 -11.53
CA GLY A 338 -1.88 -15.03 -11.33
C GLY A 338 -0.88 -14.63 -12.39
N THR A 339 0.34 -15.13 -12.26
CA THR A 339 1.44 -14.95 -13.21
C THR A 339 1.96 -16.30 -13.68
N VAL A 340 2.11 -16.46 -14.99
CA VAL A 340 2.75 -17.63 -15.60
C VAL A 340 4.08 -17.23 -16.21
N TYR A 341 5.15 -17.93 -15.85
CA TYR A 341 6.45 -17.79 -16.53
C TYR A 341 6.65 -18.93 -17.52
N VAL A 342 6.94 -18.59 -18.79
CA VAL A 342 7.21 -19.55 -19.87
C VAL A 342 8.65 -19.36 -20.37
N GLY A 343 9.39 -20.46 -20.50
CA GLY A 343 10.84 -20.47 -20.77
C GLY A 343 11.71 -20.77 -19.54
N ALA A 344 11.10 -21.12 -18.40
CA ALA A 344 11.81 -21.43 -17.16
C ALA A 344 11.04 -22.43 -16.29
N SER A 345 11.77 -23.30 -15.60
CA SER A 345 11.21 -24.10 -14.49
C SER A 345 11.36 -23.38 -13.15
N GLN A 346 10.68 -23.92 -12.14
CA GLN A 346 10.79 -23.50 -10.73
C GLN A 346 12.19 -23.67 -10.12
N ARG A 347 13.09 -24.43 -10.76
CA ARG A 347 14.42 -24.72 -10.20
C ARG A 347 15.31 -23.50 -10.30
N LYS A 348 16.10 -23.25 -9.23
CA LYS A 348 17.13 -22.22 -9.19
C LYS A 348 18.31 -22.67 -10.07
N GLY A 349 18.55 -21.94 -11.16
CA GLY A 349 19.55 -22.23 -12.17
C GLY A 349 19.25 -21.51 -13.48
N ALA A 350 20.19 -21.57 -14.43
CA ALA A 350 20.05 -20.89 -15.71
C ALA A 350 18.72 -21.25 -16.38
N PRO A 351 17.85 -20.26 -16.69
CA PRO A 351 16.59 -20.53 -17.38
C PRO A 351 16.86 -21.13 -18.77
N LYS A 352 15.98 -22.05 -19.19
CA LYS A 352 16.07 -22.65 -20.54
C LYS A 352 15.96 -21.59 -21.64
N GLY A 353 15.14 -20.56 -21.39
CA GLY A 353 14.86 -19.49 -22.32
C GLY A 353 13.94 -19.90 -23.46
N LEU A 354 13.36 -18.89 -24.10
CA LEU A 354 12.62 -19.02 -25.34
C LEU A 354 13.48 -18.47 -26.48
N PRO A 355 13.75 -19.28 -27.53
CA PRO A 355 14.53 -18.80 -28.68
C PRO A 355 13.81 -17.69 -29.45
N GLN A 356 12.47 -17.73 -29.48
CA GLN A 356 11.63 -16.75 -30.18
C GLN A 356 10.42 -16.37 -29.29
N PRO A 357 10.60 -15.50 -28.29
CA PRO A 357 9.56 -15.20 -27.29
C PRO A 357 8.30 -14.58 -27.90
N LEU A 358 8.43 -13.73 -28.93
CA LEU A 358 7.29 -13.10 -29.61
C LEU A 358 6.44 -14.09 -30.40
N GLN A 359 7.06 -15.12 -30.99
CA GLN A 359 6.31 -16.18 -31.68
C GLN A 359 5.56 -17.05 -30.67
N THR A 360 6.23 -17.41 -29.56
CA THR A 360 5.59 -18.14 -28.45
C THR A 360 4.42 -17.35 -27.86
N GLN A 361 4.57 -16.03 -27.69
CA GLN A 361 3.49 -15.15 -27.25
C GLN A 361 2.30 -15.23 -28.20
N LYS A 362 2.54 -15.07 -29.51
CA LYS A 362 1.48 -15.14 -30.53
C LYS A 362 0.76 -16.51 -30.49
N GLN A 363 1.53 -17.60 -30.38
CA GLN A 363 0.98 -18.95 -30.29
C GLN A 363 0.10 -19.15 -29.05
N ILE A 364 0.53 -18.65 -27.89
CA ILE A 364 -0.27 -18.76 -26.66
C ILE A 364 -1.52 -17.88 -26.78
N GLN A 365 -1.40 -16.65 -27.29
CA GLN A 365 -2.55 -15.76 -27.49
C GLN A 365 -3.60 -16.38 -28.42
N GLU A 366 -3.20 -16.88 -29.59
CA GLU A 366 -4.12 -17.56 -30.53
C GLU A 366 -4.80 -18.77 -29.88
N ALA A 367 -4.08 -19.51 -29.04
CA ALA A 367 -4.64 -20.67 -28.35
C ALA A 367 -5.60 -20.29 -27.21
N LEU A 368 -5.35 -19.16 -26.52
CA LEU A 368 -6.26 -18.60 -25.53
C LEU A 368 -7.56 -18.13 -26.21
N ASP A 369 -7.43 -17.34 -27.28
CA ASP A 369 -8.58 -16.77 -28.01
C ASP A 369 -9.46 -17.84 -28.65
N ALA A 370 -8.87 -18.95 -29.11
CA ALA A 370 -9.60 -20.02 -29.76
C ALA A 370 -10.26 -21.02 -28.79
N ARG A 371 -9.77 -21.12 -27.55
CA ARG A 371 -10.16 -22.22 -26.65
C ARG A 371 -10.72 -21.79 -25.31
N ILE A 372 -10.44 -20.57 -24.83
CA ILE A 372 -10.99 -20.08 -23.57
C ILE A 372 -12.28 -19.31 -23.82
N THR A 373 -13.33 -19.75 -23.13
CA THR A 373 -14.65 -19.10 -23.14
C THR A 373 -15.06 -18.81 -21.68
N PRO A 374 -15.48 -17.58 -21.33
CA PRO A 374 -15.50 -16.35 -22.14
C PRO A 374 -14.10 -15.81 -22.53
N PRO A 375 -13.99 -14.88 -23.50
CA PRO A 375 -12.69 -14.31 -23.89
C PRO A 375 -11.96 -13.67 -22.70
N LEU A 376 -10.68 -13.97 -22.56
CA LEU A 376 -9.86 -13.53 -21.43
C LEU A 376 -8.69 -12.65 -21.90
N SER A 377 -8.61 -11.42 -21.37
CA SER A 377 -7.49 -10.52 -21.66
C SER A 377 -6.30 -10.80 -20.76
N VAL A 378 -5.24 -11.36 -21.32
CA VAL A 378 -3.97 -11.65 -20.64
C VAL A 378 -2.89 -10.67 -21.09
N LYS A 379 -2.10 -10.12 -20.16
CA LYS A 379 -0.97 -9.25 -20.51
C LYS A 379 0.31 -10.06 -20.64
N PHE A 380 1.13 -9.73 -21.63
CA PHE A 380 2.38 -10.43 -21.93
C PHE A 380 3.57 -9.48 -21.84
N ASP A 381 4.62 -9.90 -21.14
CA ASP A 381 5.91 -9.20 -21.08
C ASP A 381 7.06 -10.16 -21.39
N VAL A 382 8.03 -9.72 -22.20
CA VAL A 382 9.30 -10.44 -22.34
C VAL A 382 10.25 -9.94 -21.26
N VAL A 383 10.67 -10.86 -20.39
CA VAL A 383 11.60 -10.59 -19.29
C VAL A 383 12.95 -11.22 -19.62
N GLN A 384 14.01 -10.42 -19.54
CA GLN A 384 15.38 -10.94 -19.62
C GLN A 384 15.85 -11.36 -18.24
N SER A 385 16.26 -12.62 -18.10
CA SER A 385 16.80 -13.21 -16.88
C SER A 385 18.12 -13.88 -17.23
N GLU A 386 19.21 -13.41 -16.60
CA GLU A 386 20.58 -13.74 -17.00
C GLU A 386 20.79 -13.53 -18.52
N ASN A 387 21.09 -14.59 -19.26
CA ASN A 387 21.29 -14.57 -20.72
C ASN A 387 20.10 -15.16 -21.50
N ALA A 388 18.93 -15.32 -20.87
CA ALA A 388 17.77 -15.92 -21.51
C ALA A 388 16.52 -15.01 -21.48
N ASN A 389 15.75 -15.06 -22.56
CA ASN A 389 14.45 -14.41 -22.64
C ASN A 389 13.37 -15.36 -22.17
N VAL A 390 12.56 -14.94 -21.20
CA VAL A 390 11.37 -15.66 -20.74
C VAL A 390 10.13 -14.81 -20.97
N LEU A 391 8.98 -15.44 -21.12
CA LEU A 391 7.70 -14.78 -21.31
C LEU A 391 6.92 -14.81 -20.00
N ARG A 392 6.48 -13.65 -19.52
CA ARG A 392 5.64 -13.48 -18.34
C ARG A 392 4.22 -13.16 -18.78
N LEU A 393 3.26 -13.95 -18.34
CA LEU A 393 1.83 -13.75 -18.59
C LEU A 393 1.17 -13.31 -17.29
N GLN A 394 0.48 -12.17 -17.29
CA GLN A 394 -0.31 -11.71 -16.16
C GLN A 394 -1.79 -11.97 -16.44
N VAL A 395 -2.38 -12.87 -15.66
CA VAL A 395 -3.77 -13.31 -15.76
C VAL A 395 -4.58 -12.60 -14.69
N PRO A 396 -5.63 -11.84 -15.05
CA PRO A 396 -6.51 -11.22 -14.05
C PRO A 396 -7.38 -12.27 -13.35
N LYS A 397 -7.89 -11.95 -12.15
CA LYS A 397 -9.07 -12.64 -11.63
C LYS A 397 -10.23 -12.33 -12.58
N GLY A 398 -10.83 -13.37 -13.15
CA GLY A 398 -11.83 -13.25 -14.18
C GLY A 398 -13.11 -12.59 -13.67
N ALA A 399 -13.67 -11.67 -14.45
CA ALA A 399 -14.95 -11.03 -14.14
C ALA A 399 -16.12 -11.95 -14.47
N ASP A 400 -16.03 -12.66 -15.60
CA ASP A 400 -17.10 -13.48 -16.17
C ASP A 400 -16.94 -14.96 -15.80
N ARG A 401 -16.57 -15.26 -14.55
CA ARG A 401 -16.39 -16.65 -14.11
C ARG A 401 -17.73 -17.40 -14.17
N PRO A 402 -17.74 -18.70 -14.53
CA PRO A 402 -16.57 -19.54 -14.75
C PRO A 402 -16.05 -19.50 -16.20
N TYR A 403 -14.72 -19.38 -16.34
CA TYR A 403 -13.99 -19.60 -17.59
C TYR A 403 -13.76 -21.09 -17.80
N CYS A 404 -13.78 -21.53 -19.05
CA CYS A 404 -13.56 -22.91 -19.46
C CYS A 404 -12.70 -23.02 -20.71
N ILE A 405 -12.11 -24.20 -20.90
CA ILE A 405 -11.38 -24.59 -22.10
C ILE A 405 -12.24 -25.53 -22.95
N ASP A 406 -12.29 -25.28 -24.26
CA ASP A 406 -13.06 -26.05 -25.24
C ASP A 406 -14.56 -26.15 -24.87
N ASP A 407 -15.11 -25.14 -24.18
CA ASP A 407 -16.52 -25.03 -23.72
C ASP A 407 -16.98 -26.00 -22.61
N TYR A 408 -16.16 -26.95 -22.16
CA TYR A 408 -16.56 -27.90 -21.11
C TYR A 408 -15.52 -28.19 -20.03
N LYS A 409 -14.26 -27.78 -20.19
CA LYS A 409 -13.21 -28.05 -19.21
C LYS A 409 -12.99 -26.85 -18.30
N PHE A 410 -13.53 -26.93 -17.10
CA PHE A 410 -13.31 -25.93 -16.06
C PHE A 410 -12.09 -26.32 -15.24
N PHE A 411 -11.19 -25.38 -15.02
CA PHE A 411 -10.03 -25.59 -14.15
C PHE A 411 -10.10 -24.65 -12.95
N VAL A 412 -9.67 -25.16 -11.80
CA VAL A 412 -9.43 -24.40 -10.58
C VAL A 412 -8.02 -24.69 -10.10
N ARG A 413 -7.51 -23.78 -9.27
CA ARG A 413 -6.18 -23.89 -8.69
C ARG A 413 -6.27 -23.94 -7.19
N ASP A 414 -5.70 -24.98 -6.61
CA ASP A 414 -5.56 -25.13 -5.18
C ASP A 414 -4.07 -25.25 -4.84
N GLU A 415 -3.62 -24.44 -3.88
CA GLU A 415 -2.21 -24.23 -3.56
C GLU A 415 -1.31 -24.09 -4.80
N SER A 416 -0.64 -25.15 -5.24
CA SER A 416 0.26 -25.11 -6.41
C SER A 416 -0.22 -25.97 -7.59
N GLU A 417 -1.37 -26.62 -7.45
CA GLU A 417 -1.90 -27.62 -8.38
C GLU A 417 -3.10 -27.09 -9.15
N THR A 418 -3.13 -27.39 -10.45
CA THR A 418 -4.26 -27.09 -11.33
C THR A 418 -5.02 -28.38 -11.62
N SER A 419 -6.31 -28.41 -11.27
CA SER A 419 -7.18 -29.57 -11.42
C SER A 419 -8.47 -29.19 -12.16
N MET A 420 -9.15 -30.20 -12.73
CA MET A 420 -10.49 -29.96 -13.28
C MET A 420 -11.46 -29.71 -12.15
N ALA A 421 -12.27 -28.66 -12.29
CA ALA A 421 -13.25 -28.29 -11.28
C ALA A 421 -14.34 -29.34 -11.17
N VAL A 422 -14.66 -29.76 -9.94
CA VAL A 422 -15.83 -30.59 -9.68
C VAL A 422 -17.10 -29.75 -9.68
N ARG A 423 -18.26 -30.40 -9.77
CA ARG A 423 -19.58 -29.74 -9.83
C ARG A 423 -19.74 -28.65 -8.78
N ASP A 424 -19.38 -28.94 -7.54
CA ASP A 424 -19.62 -28.02 -6.42
C ASP A 424 -18.69 -26.80 -6.47
N GLU A 425 -17.47 -26.95 -7.01
CA GLU A 425 -16.54 -25.84 -7.26
C GLU A 425 -17.05 -24.95 -8.39
N ILE A 426 -17.60 -25.53 -9.46
CA ILE A 426 -18.23 -24.76 -10.55
C ILE A 426 -19.41 -23.94 -10.01
N ILE A 427 -20.24 -24.55 -9.16
CA ILE A 427 -21.36 -23.85 -8.52
C ILE A 427 -20.84 -22.73 -7.60
N ALA A 428 -19.75 -22.95 -6.88
CA ALA A 428 -19.14 -21.94 -6.03
C ALA A 428 -18.64 -20.74 -6.85
N LEU A 429 -18.00 -20.97 -8.00
CA LEU A 429 -17.56 -19.90 -8.90
C LEU A 429 -18.72 -19.02 -9.38
N VAL A 430 -19.84 -19.63 -9.78
CA VAL A 430 -21.03 -18.91 -10.22
C VAL A 430 -21.63 -18.08 -9.07
N LYS A 431 -21.72 -18.66 -7.87
CA LYS A 431 -22.23 -17.96 -6.69
C LYS A 431 -21.37 -16.77 -6.30
N ASP A 432 -20.04 -16.89 -6.40
CA ASP A 432 -19.10 -15.80 -6.09
C ASP A 432 -19.35 -14.59 -7.00
N VAL A 433 -19.55 -14.81 -8.30
CA VAL A 433 -19.88 -13.74 -9.26
C VAL A 433 -21.24 -13.11 -8.96
N LEU A 434 -22.26 -13.91 -8.67
CA LEU A 434 -23.60 -13.40 -8.34
C LEU A 434 -23.65 -12.64 -7.01
N ALA A 435 -22.74 -12.93 -6.07
CA ALA A 435 -22.60 -12.18 -4.82
C ALA A 435 -21.88 -10.84 -5.01
N ASP A 436 -20.96 -10.78 -5.98
CA ASP A 436 -20.22 -9.57 -6.35
C ASP A 436 -21.05 -8.59 -7.22
N GLU A 437 -22.18 -9.04 -7.81
CA GLU A 437 -23.10 -8.13 -8.51
C GLU A 437 -23.88 -7.25 -7.51
N PRO A 438 -23.81 -5.91 -7.63
CA PRO A 438 -24.63 -5.02 -6.82
C PRO A 438 -26.11 -5.29 -7.10
N GLN A 439 -26.85 -5.67 -6.06
CA GLN A 439 -28.31 -5.85 -6.09
C GLN A 439 -28.98 -4.59 -6.64
N THR A 440 -29.26 -4.58 -7.94
CA THR A 440 -30.10 -3.56 -8.56
C THR A 440 -31.53 -3.87 -8.16
N SER A 441 -32.05 -3.08 -7.23
CA SER A 441 -33.47 -3.09 -6.88
C SER A 441 -34.27 -2.70 -8.13
N VAL A 442 -34.91 -3.70 -8.75
CA VAL A 442 -35.89 -3.46 -9.79
C VAL A 442 -37.12 -2.85 -9.10
N SER A 443 -37.30 -1.53 -9.28
CA SER A 443 -38.57 -0.88 -9.02
C SER A 443 -39.57 -1.39 -10.06
N GLU A 444 -40.49 -2.26 -9.64
CA GLU A 444 -41.62 -2.65 -10.48
C GLU A 444 -42.45 -1.41 -10.83
N GLY A 445 -42.48 -1.11 -12.12
CA GLY A 445 -43.30 -0.09 -12.72
C GLY A 445 -44.78 -0.47 -12.66
N ASP A 446 -45.55 0.50 -12.21
CA ASP A 446 -47.00 0.61 -12.27
C ASP A 446 -47.58 0.04 -13.58
N THR A 447 -48.27 -1.10 -13.48
CA THR A 447 -49.11 -1.61 -14.56
C THR A 447 -50.57 -1.48 -14.15
N THR A 448 -51.19 -0.43 -14.66
CA THR A 448 -52.63 -0.20 -14.66
C THR A 448 -53.35 -1.30 -15.45
N ARG A 449 -54.13 -2.16 -14.79
CA ARG A 449 -55.31 -2.81 -15.40
C ARG A 449 -56.45 -2.96 -14.41
N ASN A 450 -57.60 -2.49 -14.86
CA ASN A 450 -58.86 -2.40 -14.15
C ASN A 450 -59.73 -3.66 -14.38
N SER A 451 -60.64 -3.88 -13.43
CA SER A 451 -61.89 -4.68 -13.46
C SER A 451 -61.85 -6.18 -13.15
N GLY A 452 -62.64 -6.55 -12.13
CA GLY A 452 -63.03 -7.93 -11.81
C GLY A 452 -63.56 -8.08 -10.37
N GLN A 453 -64.81 -7.68 -10.13
CA GLN A 453 -65.53 -7.88 -8.86
C GLN A 453 -65.66 -9.36 -8.48
N SER A 454 -65.51 -9.69 -7.19
CA SER A 454 -66.45 -10.57 -6.47
C SER A 454 -66.23 -10.53 -4.94
N ASN A 455 -67.35 -10.66 -4.22
CA ASN A 455 -67.57 -10.43 -2.80
C ASN A 455 -66.95 -11.48 -1.87
N GLY A 456 -66.65 -11.08 -0.62
CA GLY A 456 -66.74 -12.02 0.51
C GLY A 456 -65.99 -11.67 1.80
N HIS A 457 -66.73 -11.11 2.77
CA HIS A 457 -66.63 -11.34 4.23
C HIS A 457 -65.50 -10.73 5.08
N GLN A 458 -65.92 -9.72 5.87
CA GLN A 458 -65.79 -9.60 7.33
C GLN A 458 -64.45 -9.98 8.01
N ARG A 459 -63.75 -8.99 8.57
CA ARG A 459 -63.82 -8.66 10.02
C ARG A 459 -62.92 -7.48 10.39
N SER A 460 -63.46 -6.71 11.33
CA SER A 460 -62.92 -5.57 12.06
C SER A 460 -61.55 -5.77 12.70
N SER A 461 -60.73 -4.72 12.73
CA SER A 461 -60.31 -4.10 14.00
C SER A 461 -59.86 -2.65 13.80
N ARG A 462 -60.32 -1.81 14.73
CA ARG A 462 -60.01 -0.38 14.87
C ARG A 462 -58.75 -0.21 15.72
N ASN A 463 -57.89 0.74 15.37
CA ASN A 463 -57.42 1.84 16.23
C ASN A 463 -56.46 2.73 15.41
N ARG A 464 -56.75 4.02 15.12
CA ARG A 464 -56.57 5.22 15.99
C ARG A 464 -55.23 5.17 16.71
N ARG A 465 -54.27 6.08 16.58
CA ARG A 465 -54.16 7.56 16.46
C ARG A 465 -52.61 7.78 16.34
N SER A 466 -51.98 8.87 15.96
CA SER A 466 -52.30 10.26 15.64
C SER A 466 -50.99 10.94 15.23
N SER A 467 -51.06 11.93 14.33
CA SER A 467 -50.37 13.25 14.38
C SER A 467 -48.83 13.28 14.51
N ARG A 468 -48.07 14.16 13.87
CA ARG A 468 -48.34 15.44 13.22
C ARG A 468 -47.09 15.83 12.45
N SER A 469 -47.32 16.51 11.34
CA SER A 469 -46.39 17.34 10.58
C SER A 469 -45.63 18.35 11.44
N THR A 470 -44.40 18.70 11.03
CA THR A 470 -44.07 20.10 10.67
C THR A 470 -42.77 20.18 9.88
N SER A 471 -42.87 20.81 8.71
CA SER A 471 -41.85 21.31 7.81
C SER A 471 -41.34 22.69 8.23
N SER A 472 -40.06 22.98 8.05
CA SER A 472 -39.48 24.29 7.65
C SER A 472 -37.96 24.10 7.48
N THR A 473 -37.39 24.04 6.27
CA THR A 473 -36.89 25.16 5.44
C THR A 473 -36.43 26.41 6.21
N THR A 474 -35.11 26.57 6.33
CA THR A 474 -34.45 27.89 6.28
C THR A 474 -33.00 27.78 5.83
N SER A 475 -32.61 28.81 5.10
CA SER A 475 -31.43 29.05 4.28
C SER A 475 -30.12 29.31 5.02
N LYS A 476 -29.00 29.12 4.28
CA LYS A 476 -27.59 29.46 4.58
C LYS A 476 -27.38 30.86 5.16
N PRO A 477 -26.19 31.09 5.75
CA PRO A 477 -25.24 31.97 5.07
C PRO A 477 -23.79 31.44 5.03
N GLU A 478 -23.08 31.81 3.96
CA GLU A 478 -21.63 31.64 3.78
C GLU A 478 -20.83 32.60 4.70
N PRO A 479 -19.59 32.25 5.08
CA PRO A 479 -18.61 33.23 5.50
C PRO A 479 -17.52 33.39 4.43
N THR A 480 -17.44 34.63 3.93
CA THR A 480 -16.27 35.22 3.27
C THR A 480 -15.04 35.14 4.18
N SER A 481 -13.96 34.49 3.72
CA SER A 481 -12.63 34.59 4.35
C SER A 481 -11.66 35.36 3.46
N MET A 482 -11.16 36.46 4.02
CA MET A 482 -10.05 37.27 3.52
C MET A 482 -8.85 36.39 3.17
N ARG A 483 -8.31 36.56 1.97
CA ARG A 483 -7.00 36.05 1.58
C ARG A 483 -5.93 37.01 2.10
N ASN A 484 -5.02 36.53 2.95
CA ASN A 484 -3.70 37.12 3.17
C ASN A 484 -2.76 36.07 3.79
N ALA A 485 -1.48 36.19 3.39
CA ALA A 485 -0.27 35.45 3.77
C ALA A 485 0.02 34.16 2.97
N ASP A 486 0.69 34.36 1.83
CA ASP A 486 1.50 33.34 1.15
C ASP A 486 2.66 32.85 2.03
N ASP A 487 2.97 31.56 1.86
CA ASP A 487 4.25 30.87 2.11
C ASP A 487 4.82 30.78 3.53
N ALA A 488 4.19 29.93 4.35
CA ALA A 488 4.97 29.11 5.28
C ALA A 488 5.52 27.88 4.52
N PHE A 489 6.85 27.79 4.47
CA PHE A 489 7.65 26.74 3.86
C PHE A 489 7.37 25.37 4.52
N TYR A 490 6.23 24.75 4.22
CA TYR A 490 6.07 23.31 4.44
C TYR A 490 7.02 22.62 3.47
N CYS A 491 7.82 21.65 3.92
CA CYS A 491 8.77 20.86 3.12
C CYS A 491 8.11 20.22 1.88
N ARG A 492 7.79 21.05 0.88
CA ARG A 492 7.16 20.69 -0.37
C ARG A 492 8.26 20.75 -1.41
N ARG A 493 8.45 19.65 -2.11
CA ARG A 493 9.17 19.65 -3.37
C ARG A 493 8.41 20.55 -4.33
N SER A 494 8.95 21.71 -4.63
CA SER A 494 8.40 22.59 -5.66
C SER A 494 8.40 21.83 -6.99
N ALA A 495 7.22 21.64 -7.59
CA ALA A 495 7.11 21.04 -8.92
C ALA A 495 7.51 22.07 -9.99
N SER A 496 8.77 22.52 -10.01
CA SER A 496 9.28 23.36 -11.10
C SER A 496 9.90 22.47 -12.17
N THR A 497 9.09 22.08 -13.16
CA THR A 497 9.58 21.67 -14.48
C THR A 497 9.75 22.92 -15.33
N ASN A 498 11.00 23.32 -15.58
CA ASN A 498 11.47 23.89 -16.85
C ASN A 498 12.93 24.36 -16.71
N ARG A 499 13.85 23.57 -17.27
CA ARG A 499 14.90 24.05 -18.17
C ARG A 499 15.24 22.96 -19.16
#